data_AF-A0A7C6YNV5-F1
#
_entry.id   AF-A0A7C6YNV5-F1
#
_cell.length_a   1.000
_cell.length_b   1.000
_cell.length_c   1.000
_cell.angle_alpha   90.00
_cell.angle_beta   90.00
_cell.angle_gamma   90.00
#
_symmetry.space_group_name_H-M   'P 1'
#
loop_
_entity.id
_entity.type
_entity.pdbx_description
1 polymer ?
#
loop_
_entity_poly.entity_id
_entity_poly.type
_entity_poly.pdbx_seq_one_letter_code
_entity_poly.pdbx_strand_id
1 'polypeptide(L)'
;MLEQIINFIQTTGYVNITIKELIMIAVACFLLYLAIKKEYEPLLLVPISFGMLLANIPLAGLMEEGGFLYWIYQGVELDIYPPLIFLGVGAMTDFGPLIANPKSLLLGAAAQFGVFTAFLGATLLGFNFQEAAHQLHL
;
A
#
# COMPACT_ATOMS: atom_id res chain seq x y z
N MET A 1 24.46 32.01 20.17
CA MET A 1 24.62 32.39 18.74
C MET A 1 25.18 31.22 17.93
N LEU A 2 26.46 30.85 18.05
CA LEU A 2 27.04 29.74 17.27
C LEU A 2 26.36 28.39 17.54
N GLU A 3 26.11 28.05 18.81
CA GLU A 3 25.36 26.84 19.19
C GLU A 3 23.91 26.83 18.71
N GLN A 4 23.26 28.00 18.61
CA GLN A 4 21.89 28.09 18.08
C GLN A 4 21.86 27.88 16.57
N ILE A 5 22.89 28.35 15.85
CA ILE A 5 23.05 28.11 14.41
C ILE A 5 23.36 26.63 14.15
N ILE A 6 24.20 26.00 14.98
CA ILE A 6 24.50 24.56 14.88
C ILE A 6 23.24 23.73 15.15
N ASN A 7 22.49 24.04 16.22
CA ASN A 7 21.22 23.37 16.50
C ASN A 7 20.19 23.59 15.39
N PHE A 8 20.12 24.81 14.81
CA PHE A 8 19.23 25.10 13.69
C PHE A 8 19.56 24.24 12.46
N ILE A 9 20.85 24.12 12.12
CA ILE A 9 21.32 23.25 11.03
C ILE A 9 21.02 21.77 11.35
N GLN A 10 21.21 21.32 12.59
CA GLN A 10 20.88 19.96 13.00
C GLN A 10 19.37 19.67 12.99
N THR A 11 18.51 20.66 13.21
CA THR A 11 17.05 20.52 13.07
C THR A 11 16.55 20.66 11.63
N THR A 12 17.40 21.06 10.67
CA THR A 12 16.97 21.08 9.27
C THR A 12 16.87 19.65 8.74
N GLY A 13 15.73 19.33 8.11
CA GLY A 13 15.44 17.99 7.57
C GLY A 13 16.52 17.42 6.66
N TYR A 14 17.30 18.28 5.98
CA TYR A 14 18.40 17.89 5.11
C TYR A 14 19.55 17.15 5.83
N VAL A 15 19.78 17.43 7.12
CA VAL A 15 20.89 16.82 7.89
C VAL A 15 20.49 15.46 8.48
N ASN A 16 19.19 15.21 8.65
CA ASN A 16 18.67 13.95 9.21
C ASN A 16 18.17 12.95 8.17
N ILE A 17 18.31 13.24 6.87
CA ILE A 17 17.95 12.27 5.82
C ILE A 17 18.80 11.02 5.96
N THR A 18 18.13 9.91 6.22
CA THR A 18 18.74 8.59 6.17
C THR A 18 18.78 8.07 4.74
N ILE A 19 19.75 7.20 4.44
CA ILE A 19 19.84 6.54 3.13
C ILE A 19 18.56 5.74 2.82
N LYS A 20 17.90 5.19 3.85
CA LYS A 20 16.65 4.43 3.70
C LYS A 20 15.50 5.31 3.19
N GLU A 21 15.31 6.48 3.77
CA GLU A 21 14.27 7.44 3.33
C GLU A 21 14.53 7.89 1.89
N LEU A 22 15.80 8.14 1.52
CA LEU A 22 16.16 8.51 0.15
C LEU A 22 15.80 7.40 -0.86
N ILE A 23 16.06 6.14 -0.52
CA ILE A 23 15.66 4.99 -1.35
C ILE A 23 14.14 4.92 -1.48
N MET A 24 13.40 5.07 -0.37
CA MET A 24 11.94 5.01 -0.39
C MET A 24 11.31 6.15 -1.17
N ILE A 25 11.87 7.37 -1.10
CA ILE A 25 11.44 8.50 -1.94
C ILE A 25 11.67 8.21 -3.42
N ALA A 26 12.82 7.61 -3.77
CA ALA A 26 13.07 7.20 -5.16
C ALA A 26 12.07 6.15 -5.65
N VAL A 27 11.73 5.17 -4.80
CA VAL A 27 10.69 4.18 -5.10
C VAL A 27 9.31 4.84 -5.24
N ALA A 28 8.94 5.77 -4.35
CA ALA A 28 7.69 6.50 -4.42
C ALA A 28 7.55 7.29 -5.72
N CYS A 29 8.61 8.00 -6.14
CA CYS A 29 8.65 8.70 -7.41
C CYS A 29 8.56 7.76 -8.62
N PHE A 30 9.18 6.59 -8.55
CA PHE A 30 9.09 5.56 -9.59
C PHE A 30 7.66 5.01 -9.70
N LEU A 31 7.00 4.72 -8.58
CA LEU A 31 5.61 4.27 -8.56
C LEU A 31 4.64 5.36 -9.07
N LEU A 32 4.88 6.62 -8.69
CA LEU A 32 4.11 7.75 -9.18
C LEU A 32 4.25 7.92 -10.71
N TYR A 33 5.46 7.72 -11.24
CA TYR A 33 5.70 7.70 -12.68
C TYR A 33 4.94 6.57 -13.39
N LEU A 34 4.91 5.36 -12.81
CA LEU A 34 4.14 4.25 -13.34
C LEU A 34 2.63 4.53 -13.32
N ALA A 35 2.13 5.14 -12.24
CA ALA A 35 0.72 5.47 -12.11
C ALA A 35 0.27 6.52 -13.13
N ILE A 36 1.08 7.57 -13.36
CA ILE A 36 0.69 8.70 -14.23
C ILE A 36 1.01 8.43 -15.70
N LYS A 37 2.23 8.01 -16.02
CA LYS A 37 2.66 7.88 -17.43
C LYS A 37 2.24 6.56 -18.05
N LYS A 38 2.21 5.49 -17.25
CA LYS A 38 1.86 4.15 -17.71
C LYS A 38 0.43 3.74 -17.34
N GLU A 39 -0.29 4.59 -16.60
CA GLU A 39 -1.69 4.38 -16.22
C GLU A 39 -1.91 3.02 -15.53
N TYR A 40 -0.91 2.53 -14.79
CA TYR A 40 -1.06 1.35 -13.95
C TYR A 40 -1.91 1.71 -12.73
N GLU A 41 -3.14 1.21 -12.69
CA GLU A 41 -4.12 1.40 -11.61
C GLU A 41 -4.07 2.80 -10.96
N PRO A 42 -4.26 3.87 -11.74
CA PRO A 42 -3.96 5.24 -11.29
C PRO A 42 -4.79 5.64 -10.07
N LEU A 43 -6.00 5.11 -9.95
CA LEU A 43 -6.91 5.36 -8.83
C LEU A 43 -6.33 4.90 -7.48
N LEU A 44 -5.55 3.81 -7.45
CA LEU A 44 -4.95 3.27 -6.23
C LEU A 44 -3.47 3.66 -6.11
N LEU A 45 -2.73 3.55 -7.20
CA LEU A 45 -1.27 3.70 -7.19
C LEU A 45 -0.84 5.15 -6.96
N VAL A 46 -1.61 6.15 -7.40
CA VAL A 46 -1.32 7.56 -7.11
C VAL A 46 -1.44 7.87 -5.61
N PRO A 47 -2.56 7.57 -4.92
CA PRO A 47 -2.64 7.73 -3.47
C PRO A 47 -1.56 6.97 -2.70
N ILE A 48 -1.26 5.72 -3.09
CA ILE A 48 -0.25 4.89 -2.42
C ILE A 48 1.14 5.51 -2.55
N SER A 49 1.55 5.87 -3.78
CA SER A 49 2.87 6.47 -4.02
C SER A 49 3.01 7.84 -3.35
N PHE A 50 1.94 8.64 -3.33
CA PHE A 50 1.94 9.92 -2.62
C PHE A 50 2.03 9.75 -1.10
N GLY A 51 1.26 8.82 -0.53
CA GLY A 51 1.36 8.48 0.89
C GLY A 51 2.75 7.97 1.29
N MET A 52 3.36 7.12 0.45
CA MET A 52 4.73 6.66 0.63
C MET A 52 5.74 7.81 0.60
N LEU A 53 5.57 8.77 -0.31
CA LEU A 53 6.42 9.96 -0.37
C LEU A 53 6.32 10.78 0.92
N LEU A 54 5.09 11.09 1.36
CA LEU A 54 4.85 11.87 2.58
C LEU A 54 5.37 11.17 3.84
N ALA A 55 5.16 9.85 3.96
CA ALA A 55 5.60 9.06 5.12
C ALA A 55 7.12 9.00 5.27
N ASN A 56 7.88 9.24 4.20
CA ASN A 56 9.35 9.20 4.20
C ASN A 56 10.00 10.60 4.19
N ILE A 57 9.22 11.67 4.44
CA ILE A 57 9.80 13.01 4.63
C ILE A 57 10.43 13.08 6.02
N PRO A 58 11.74 13.39 6.14
CA PRO A 58 12.44 13.44 7.42
C PRO A 58 11.86 14.52 8.32
N LEU A 59 11.79 14.24 9.63
CA LEU A 59 11.29 15.17 10.66
C LEU A 59 9.82 15.61 10.50
N ALA A 60 9.05 14.99 9.59
CA ALA A 60 7.65 15.37 9.37
C ALA A 60 6.69 14.75 10.41
N GLY A 61 7.07 13.63 11.05
CA GLY A 61 6.28 12.97 12.10
C GLY A 61 4.88 12.52 11.66
N LEU A 62 4.62 12.42 10.35
CA LEU A 62 3.25 12.25 9.83
C LEU A 62 2.62 10.89 10.18
N MET A 63 3.46 9.86 10.35
CA MET A 63 3.07 8.51 10.73
C MET A 63 3.21 8.24 12.24
N GLU A 64 3.77 9.19 13.01
CA GLU A 64 3.87 9.06 14.46
C GLU A 64 2.48 9.19 15.11
N GLU A 65 2.34 8.69 16.34
CA GLU A 65 1.08 8.76 17.07
C GLU A 65 0.58 10.21 17.17
N GLY A 66 -0.63 10.46 16.65
CA GLY A 66 -1.21 11.81 16.55
C GLY A 66 -0.93 12.54 15.23
N GLY A 67 -0.07 11.99 14.35
CA GLY A 67 0.19 12.49 13.01
C GLY A 67 -1.01 12.34 12.06
N PHE A 68 -1.03 13.15 11.00
CA PHE A 68 -2.13 13.12 10.03
C PHE A 68 -2.24 11.77 9.31
N LEU A 69 -1.12 11.21 8.85
CA LEU A 69 -1.13 9.92 8.15
C LEU A 69 -1.38 8.76 9.12
N TYR A 70 -0.99 8.90 10.40
CA TYR A 70 -1.33 7.94 11.44
C TYR A 70 -2.85 7.75 11.56
N TRP A 71 -3.62 8.84 11.68
CA TRP A 71 -5.08 8.76 11.79
C TRP A 71 -5.76 8.18 10.55
N ILE A 72 -5.21 8.43 9.36
CA ILE A 72 -5.69 7.80 8.14
C ILE A 72 -5.35 6.30 8.17
N TYR A 73 -4.13 5.94 8.56
CA TYR A 73 -3.69 4.54 8.61
C TYR A 73 -4.50 3.70 9.60
N GLN A 74 -5.01 4.28 10.68
CA GLN A 74 -5.90 3.59 11.62
C GLN A 74 -7.14 2.99 10.93
N GLY A 75 -7.64 3.59 9.84
CA GLY A 75 -8.75 2.98 9.08
C GLY A 75 -8.37 1.69 8.34
N VAL A 76 -7.09 1.49 8.06
CA VAL A 76 -6.55 0.23 7.53
C VAL A 76 -6.34 -0.76 8.67
N GLU A 77 -5.73 -0.32 9.78
CA GLU A 77 -5.43 -1.18 10.94
C GLU A 77 -6.68 -1.70 11.66
N LEU A 78 -7.77 -0.92 11.63
CA LEU A 78 -9.08 -1.32 12.14
C LEU A 78 -9.93 -2.08 11.10
N ASP A 79 -9.37 -2.43 9.94
CA ASP A 79 -10.06 -3.11 8.85
C ASP A 79 -11.35 -2.41 8.39
N ILE A 80 -11.39 -1.07 8.45
CA ILE A 80 -12.57 -0.27 8.05
C ILE A 80 -12.56 -0.04 6.54
N TYR A 81 -11.41 0.32 5.98
CA TYR A 81 -11.30 0.66 4.56
C TYR A 81 -11.44 -0.54 3.62
N PRO A 82 -10.82 -1.72 3.85
CA PRO A 82 -10.95 -2.83 2.92
C PRO A 82 -12.41 -3.28 2.69
N PRO A 83 -13.24 -3.53 3.72
CA PRO A 83 -14.64 -3.89 3.53
C PRO A 83 -15.45 -2.78 2.84
N LEU A 84 -15.14 -1.51 3.09
CA LEU A 84 -15.84 -0.38 2.49
C LEU A 84 -15.51 -0.23 1.00
N ILE A 85 -14.25 -0.46 0.62
CA ILE A 85 -13.81 -0.56 -0.77
C ILE A 85 -14.49 -1.74 -1.46
N PHE A 86 -14.50 -2.92 -0.84
CA PHE A 86 -15.16 -4.11 -1.40
C PHE A 86 -16.68 -3.94 -1.53
N LEU A 87 -17.33 -3.26 -0.59
CA LEU A 87 -18.73 -2.88 -0.71
C LEU A 87 -18.95 -1.98 -1.93
N GLY A 88 -18.08 -0.98 -2.15
CA GLY A 88 -18.14 -0.11 -3.31
C GLY A 88 -17.95 -0.87 -4.63
N VAL A 89 -16.94 -1.74 -4.71
CA VAL A 89 -16.71 -2.61 -5.89
C VAL A 89 -17.91 -3.52 -6.14
N GLY A 90 -18.47 -4.14 -5.09
CA GLY A 90 -19.67 -4.97 -5.19
C GLY A 90 -20.90 -4.19 -5.67
N ALA A 91 -21.08 -2.96 -5.21
CA ALA A 91 -22.18 -2.09 -5.65
C ALA A 91 -22.04 -1.65 -7.12
N MET A 92 -20.83 -1.55 -7.65
CA MET A 92 -20.55 -1.22 -9.05
C MET A 92 -20.54 -2.45 -9.98
N THR A 93 -20.63 -3.67 -9.44
CA THR A 93 -20.53 -4.91 -10.21
C THR A 93 -21.88 -5.28 -10.84
N ASP A 94 -21.90 -5.51 -12.15
CA ASP A 94 -23.08 -6.05 -12.85
C ASP A 94 -23.10 -7.58 -12.80
N PHE A 95 -24.11 -8.14 -12.14
CA PHE A 95 -24.32 -9.58 -12.00
C PHE A 95 -25.12 -10.19 -13.17
N GLY A 96 -25.66 -9.39 -14.09
CA GLY A 96 -26.44 -9.88 -15.24
C GLY A 96 -25.72 -10.95 -16.07
N PRO A 97 -24.46 -10.73 -16.50
CA PRO A 97 -23.66 -11.74 -17.20
C PRO A 97 -23.40 -13.01 -16.38
N LEU A 98 -23.19 -12.87 -15.06
CA LEU A 98 -22.93 -13.99 -14.15
C LEU A 98 -24.16 -14.89 -14.00
N ILE A 99 -25.35 -14.29 -13.85
CA ILE A 99 -26.63 -14.99 -13.71
C ILE A 99 -27.04 -15.65 -15.03
N ALA A 100 -26.79 -14.98 -16.16
CA ALA A 100 -27.14 -15.49 -17.49
C ALA A 100 -26.31 -16.74 -17.88
N ASN A 101 -25.06 -16.85 -17.42
CA ASN A 101 -24.23 -18.04 -17.65
C ASN A 101 -23.47 -18.45 -16.38
N PRO A 102 -24.07 -19.31 -15.52
CA PRO A 102 -23.49 -19.67 -14.23
C PRO A 102 -22.17 -20.47 -14.35
N LYS A 103 -21.81 -20.99 -15.54
CA LYS A 103 -20.50 -21.62 -15.76
C LYS A 103 -19.35 -20.63 -15.61
N SER A 104 -19.59 -19.33 -15.79
CA SER A 104 -18.58 -18.28 -15.54
C SER A 104 -18.14 -18.23 -14.07
N LEU A 105 -19.00 -18.65 -13.14
CA LEU A 105 -18.66 -18.81 -11.72
C LEU A 105 -17.51 -19.81 -11.50
N LEU A 106 -17.43 -20.86 -12.32
CA LEU A 106 -16.35 -21.85 -12.25
C LEU A 106 -14.99 -21.25 -12.64
N LEU A 107 -14.97 -20.20 -13.46
CA LEU A 107 -13.74 -19.46 -13.78
C LEU A 107 -13.24 -18.69 -12.55
N GLY A 108 -14.15 -18.14 -11.75
CA GLY A 108 -13.82 -17.52 -10.46
C GLY A 108 -13.25 -18.53 -9.46
N ALA A 109 -13.81 -19.74 -9.42
CA ALA A 109 -13.22 -20.83 -8.63
C ALA A 109 -11.83 -21.22 -9.14
N ALA A 110 -11.61 -21.19 -10.46
CA ALA A 110 -10.29 -21.45 -11.05
C ALA A 110 -9.24 -20.41 -10.64
N ALA A 111 -9.64 -19.13 -10.49
CA ALA A 111 -8.74 -18.07 -10.05
C ALA A 111 -8.15 -18.32 -8.65
N GLN A 112 -8.88 -19.03 -7.77
CA GLN A 112 -8.40 -19.36 -6.42
C GLN A 112 -7.21 -20.34 -6.40
N PHE A 113 -7.04 -21.14 -7.45
CA PHE A 113 -5.83 -21.97 -7.59
C PHE A 113 -4.56 -21.12 -7.73
N GLY A 114 -4.66 -19.93 -8.32
CA GLY A 114 -3.54 -18.99 -8.41
C GLY A 114 -3.08 -18.54 -7.03
N VAL A 115 -4.02 -18.19 -6.15
CA VAL A 115 -3.74 -17.79 -4.76
C VAL A 115 -3.10 -18.94 -3.99
N PHE A 116 -3.66 -20.15 -4.12
CA PHE A 116 -3.10 -21.33 -3.45
C PHE A 116 -1.69 -21.70 -3.97
N THR A 117 -1.44 -21.53 -5.26
CA THR A 117 -0.12 -21.76 -5.86
C THR A 117 0.91 -20.75 -5.36
N ALA A 118 0.52 -19.47 -5.24
CA ALA A 118 1.39 -18.45 -4.67
C ALA A 118 1.70 -18.73 -3.19
N PHE A 119 0.70 -19.15 -2.41
CA PHE A 119 0.86 -19.59 -1.02
C PHE A 119 1.85 -20.75 -0.90
N LEU A 120 1.65 -21.84 -1.67
CA LEU A 120 2.58 -22.97 -1.68
C LEU A 120 3.98 -22.54 -2.12
N GLY A 121 4.09 -21.70 -3.15
CA GLY A 121 5.37 -21.14 -3.60
C GLY A 121 6.10 -20.38 -2.50
N ALA A 122 5.40 -19.55 -1.73
CA ALA A 122 5.96 -18.82 -0.59
C ALA A 122 6.44 -19.80 0.51
N THR A 123 5.65 -20.81 0.86
CA THR A 123 6.08 -21.82 1.85
C THR A 123 7.31 -22.61 1.39
N LEU A 124 7.44 -22.90 0.09
CA LEU A 124 8.60 -23.58 -0.48
C LEU A 124 9.86 -22.70 -0.51
N LEU A 125 9.69 -21.38 -0.63
CA LEU A 125 10.78 -20.40 -0.51
C LEU A 125 11.24 -20.17 0.94
N GLY A 126 10.60 -20.83 1.92
CA GLY A 126 10.98 -20.78 3.33
C GLY A 126 10.31 -19.67 4.14
N PHE A 127 9.28 -19.00 3.60
CA PHE A 127 8.48 -18.06 4.36
C PHE A 127 7.65 -18.78 5.43
N ASN A 128 7.43 -18.11 6.57
CA ASN A 128 6.60 -18.69 7.62
C ASN A 128 5.12 -18.76 7.18
N PHE A 129 4.31 -19.57 7.87
CA PHE A 129 2.92 -19.78 7.48
C PHE A 129 2.08 -18.50 7.52
N GLN A 130 2.34 -17.58 8.46
CA GLN A 130 1.61 -16.31 8.58
C GLN A 130 1.95 -15.32 7.46
N GLU A 131 3.23 -15.21 7.09
CA GLU A 131 3.74 -14.41 5.98
C GLU A 131 3.25 -14.95 4.64
N ALA A 132 3.34 -16.28 4.46
CA ALA A 132 2.84 -16.93 3.26
C ALA A 132 1.31 -16.78 3.12
N ALA A 133 0.57 -16.85 4.24
CA ALA A 133 -0.88 -16.71 4.26
C ALA A 133 -1.37 -15.25 4.27
N HIS A 134 -0.49 -14.26 4.29
CA HIS A 134 -0.90 -12.84 4.24
C HIS A 134 -1.73 -12.54 2.98
N GLN A 135 -1.49 -13.24 1.88
CA GLN A 135 -2.29 -13.15 0.65
C GLN A 135 -3.74 -13.67 0.81
N LEU A 136 -3.98 -14.56 1.78
CA LEU A 136 -5.28 -15.18 2.09
C LEU A 136 -6.12 -14.37 3.10
N HIS A 137 -5.53 -13.35 3.72
CA HIS A 137 -6.15 -12.50 4.73
C HIS A 137 -6.75 -11.19 4.16
N LEU A 138 -6.85 -11.06 2.83
CA LEU A 138 -7.59 -9.98 2.17
C LEU A 138 -9.10 -10.07 2.43
#